data_AF-A0AAX7T457-F1
#
_entry.id   AF-A0AAX7T457-F1
#
_cell.length_a   1.000
_cell.length_b   1.000
_cell.length_c   1.000
_cell.angle_alpha   90.00
_cell.angle_beta   90.00
_cell.angle_gamma   90.00
#
_symmetry.space_group_name_H-M   'P 1'
#
loop_
_entity.id
_entity.type
_entity.pdbx_description
1 polymer ?
#
loop_
_entity_poly.entity_id
_entity_poly.type
_entity_poly.pdbx_seq_one_letter_code
_entity_poly.pdbx_strand_id
1 'polypeptide(L)'
;MFLLHLFFLISVLSCTANQARLTVSPSSSQLYKGDFVSLSCEEDDSSAGWTLRRNPKTRQRTQCGDKWGKPAGSSCNISYIDPLDSGVYWCESREGPISNMVNLTVTGGSVILQSPVLPVMEGDDVTLLCEEKNSFNLPAAFYKDGSLIGNETTGHMTIQHVSRSDEGLYKCGISGHGESPSSWITVTDRPANTILHPSSAPSPDPTSLNLVFSVVS
;
A
#
# COMPACT_ATOMS: atom_id res chain seq x y z
N MET A 1 6.79 27.53 -36.14
CA MET A 1 7.13 26.09 -36.20
C MET A 1 7.80 25.58 -34.92
N PHE A 2 8.62 26.37 -34.21
CA PHE A 2 9.23 25.96 -32.92
C PHE A 2 8.25 25.88 -31.74
N LEU A 3 7.24 26.77 -31.66
CA LEU A 3 6.23 26.74 -30.60
C LEU A 3 5.32 25.49 -30.65
N LEU A 4 5.05 24.96 -31.84
CA LEU A 4 4.27 23.72 -32.02
C LEU A 4 5.03 22.48 -31.51
N HIS A 5 6.34 22.44 -31.67
CA HIS A 5 7.18 21.37 -31.10
C HIS A 5 7.28 21.43 -29.58
N LEU A 6 7.28 22.64 -28.99
CA LEU A 6 7.28 22.81 -27.54
C LEU A 6 5.93 22.40 -26.93
N PHE A 7 4.81 22.72 -27.57
CA PHE A 7 3.50 22.19 -27.17
C PHE A 7 3.41 20.67 -27.33
N PHE A 8 4.03 20.10 -28.36
CA PHE A 8 4.12 18.64 -28.50
C PHE A 8 4.95 18.03 -27.36
N LEU A 9 6.12 18.59 -27.03
CA LEU A 9 6.97 18.14 -25.91
C LEU A 9 6.32 18.29 -24.53
N ILE A 10 5.55 19.36 -24.29
CA ILE A 10 4.78 19.56 -23.05
C ILE A 10 3.56 18.63 -23.02
N SER A 11 2.95 18.32 -24.17
CA SER A 11 1.86 17.33 -24.26
C SER A 11 2.31 15.90 -23.99
N VAL A 12 3.59 15.57 -24.21
CA VAL A 12 4.16 14.26 -23.80
C VAL A 12 4.55 14.23 -22.31
N LEU A 13 4.77 15.39 -21.68
CA LEU A 13 5.15 15.48 -20.26
C LEU A 13 3.97 15.47 -19.29
N SER A 14 2.73 15.59 -19.79
CA SER A 14 1.49 15.37 -19.05
C SER A 14 0.86 14.02 -19.39
N CYS A 15 1.67 13.00 -19.63
CA CYS A 15 1.18 11.63 -19.55
C CYS A 15 1.06 11.32 -18.05
N THR A 16 -0.13 11.53 -17.48
CA THR A 16 -0.52 10.72 -16.32
C THR A 16 -0.42 9.28 -16.81
N ALA A 17 0.70 8.61 -16.49
CA ALA A 17 0.82 7.20 -16.77
C ALA A 17 -0.31 6.53 -15.97
N ASN A 18 -1.34 6.06 -16.65
CA ASN A 18 -2.42 5.28 -16.06
C ASN A 18 -1.78 3.96 -15.58
N GLN A 19 -1.20 4.00 -14.39
CA GLN A 19 -0.48 2.90 -13.78
C GLN A 19 -1.53 1.94 -13.22
N ALA A 20 -1.46 0.66 -13.62
CA ALA A 20 -2.36 -0.33 -13.03
C ALA A 20 -2.12 -0.45 -11.52
N ARG A 21 -3.20 -0.73 -10.79
CA ARG A 21 -3.18 -1.04 -9.37
C ARG A 21 -3.42 -2.54 -9.19
N LEU A 22 -2.49 -3.22 -8.52
CA LEU A 22 -2.69 -4.60 -8.11
C LEU A 22 -3.56 -4.64 -6.86
N THR A 23 -4.68 -5.37 -6.94
CA THR A 23 -5.57 -5.69 -5.82
C THR A 23 -5.63 -7.20 -5.56
N VAL A 24 -5.98 -7.57 -4.33
CA VAL A 24 -6.07 -8.96 -3.87
C VAL A 24 -7.43 -9.18 -3.23
N SER A 25 -8.07 -10.29 -3.59
CA SER A 25 -9.36 -10.72 -3.04
C SER A 25 -9.25 -12.17 -2.52
N PRO A 26 -9.53 -12.43 -1.23
CA PRO A 26 -9.87 -11.44 -0.18
C PRO A 26 -8.70 -10.49 0.14
N SER A 27 -9.02 -9.28 0.64
CA SER A 27 -8.02 -8.22 0.90
C SER A 27 -7.23 -8.50 2.20
N SER A 28 -6.32 -9.47 2.13
CA SER A 28 -5.44 -9.85 3.25
C SER A 28 -4.02 -10.13 2.76
N SER A 29 -3.02 -9.76 3.57
CA SER A 29 -1.61 -10.08 3.35
C SER A 29 -1.25 -11.52 3.74
N GLN A 30 -2.07 -12.16 4.59
CA GLN A 30 -1.90 -13.53 5.04
C GLN A 30 -3.08 -14.40 4.63
N LEU A 31 -2.78 -15.63 4.22
CA LEU A 31 -3.73 -16.56 3.65
C LEU A 31 -3.49 -17.96 4.22
N TYR A 32 -4.55 -18.74 4.35
CA TYR A 32 -4.41 -20.15 4.72
C TYR A 32 -4.05 -20.99 3.50
N LYS A 33 -3.27 -22.04 3.74
CA LYS A 33 -3.09 -23.09 2.75
C LYS A 33 -4.45 -23.64 2.30
N GLY A 34 -4.61 -23.70 0.99
CA GLY A 34 -5.80 -24.20 0.30
C GLY A 34 -6.84 -23.13 -0.01
N ASP A 35 -6.64 -21.88 0.39
CA ASP A 35 -7.57 -20.79 0.10
C ASP A 35 -7.62 -20.47 -1.41
N PHE A 36 -8.78 -19.98 -1.84
CA PHE A 36 -8.94 -19.34 -3.13
C PHE A 36 -8.48 -17.89 -3.04
N VAL A 37 -7.72 -17.43 -4.04
CA VAL A 37 -7.24 -16.06 -4.14
C VAL A 37 -7.41 -15.56 -5.56
N SER A 38 -7.88 -14.33 -5.71
CA SER A 38 -7.89 -13.62 -6.99
C SER A 38 -7.01 -12.37 -6.88
N LEU A 39 -6.02 -12.26 -7.77
CA LEU A 39 -5.18 -11.07 -7.91
C LEU A 39 -5.57 -10.34 -9.19
N SER A 40 -5.84 -9.04 -9.13
CA SER A 40 -6.37 -8.28 -10.27
C SER A 40 -5.54 -7.04 -10.55
N CYS A 41 -5.23 -6.81 -11.83
CA CYS A 41 -4.68 -5.54 -12.30
C CYS A 41 -5.86 -4.62 -12.64
N GLU A 42 -6.17 -3.68 -11.76
CA GLU A 42 -7.19 -2.65 -12.00
C GLU A 42 -6.59 -1.53 -12.86
N GLU A 43 -7.32 -1.15 -13.91
CA GLU A 43 -6.90 -0.17 -14.92
C GLU A 43 -7.77 1.09 -14.83
N ASP A 44 -7.15 2.26 -14.85
CA ASP A 44 -7.82 3.55 -15.02
C ASP A 44 -7.83 3.95 -16.51
N ASP A 45 -8.32 3.10 -17.42
CA ASP A 45 -8.45 3.34 -18.89
C ASP A 45 -7.24 2.94 -19.81
N SER A 46 -6.30 2.10 -19.36
CA SER A 46 -5.14 1.69 -20.18
C SER A 46 -5.35 0.36 -20.93
N SER A 47 -5.22 0.34 -22.26
CA SER A 47 -5.16 -0.91 -23.07
C SER A 47 -3.79 -1.62 -23.07
N ALA A 48 -2.91 -1.29 -22.12
CA ALA A 48 -1.49 -1.68 -22.13
C ALA A 48 -1.22 -3.20 -21.99
N GLY A 49 -2.25 -4.00 -21.66
CA GLY A 49 -2.16 -5.45 -21.59
C GLY A 49 -1.23 -5.92 -20.47
N TRP A 50 -1.64 -5.63 -19.22
CA TRP A 50 -0.89 -5.95 -18.00
C TRP A 50 -0.76 -7.46 -17.78
N THR A 51 0.44 -7.90 -17.42
CA THR A 51 0.74 -9.29 -17.09
C THR A 51 0.99 -9.40 -15.59
N LEU A 52 0.21 -10.23 -14.90
CA LEU A 52 0.46 -10.53 -13.50
C LEU A 52 1.72 -11.40 -13.36
N ARG A 53 2.69 -10.90 -12.60
CA ARG A 53 3.95 -11.54 -12.27
C ARG A 53 4.01 -11.89 -10.79
N ARG A 54 4.87 -12.85 -10.46
CA ARG A 54 5.25 -13.15 -9.09
C ARG A 54 6.72 -13.50 -8.95
N ASN A 55 7.25 -13.29 -7.75
CA ASN A 55 8.55 -13.72 -7.30
C ASN A 55 8.39 -14.52 -5.98
N PRO A 56 8.17 -15.84 -6.06
CA PRO A 56 8.00 -16.69 -4.88
C PRO A 56 9.34 -16.87 -4.17
N LYS A 57 9.32 -17.08 -2.85
CA LYS A 57 10.56 -17.29 -2.08
C LYS A 57 11.39 -18.50 -2.55
N THR A 58 10.75 -19.51 -3.12
CA THR A 58 11.34 -20.82 -3.40
C THR A 58 11.34 -21.20 -4.88
N ARG A 59 10.90 -20.31 -5.77
CA ARG A 59 10.76 -20.58 -7.21
C ARG A 59 11.26 -19.40 -8.05
N GLN A 60 11.48 -19.65 -9.33
CA GLN A 60 11.83 -18.59 -10.26
C GLN A 60 10.63 -17.66 -10.51
N ARG A 61 10.95 -16.41 -10.84
CA ARG A 61 9.99 -15.43 -11.32
C ARG A 61 9.19 -15.99 -12.51
N THR A 62 7.88 -15.84 -12.48
CA THR A 62 6.97 -16.38 -13.49
C THR A 62 5.72 -15.50 -13.63
N GLN A 63 4.92 -15.73 -14.66
CA GLN A 63 3.66 -15.03 -14.94
C GLN A 63 2.44 -15.93 -14.73
N CYS A 64 1.27 -15.34 -14.47
CA CYS A 64 0.04 -16.10 -14.35
C CYS A 64 -0.21 -16.99 -15.58
N GLY A 65 -0.65 -18.23 -15.34
CA GLY A 65 -0.85 -19.24 -16.38
C GLY A 65 0.39 -20.10 -16.67
N ASP A 66 1.59 -19.68 -16.27
CA ASP A 66 2.80 -20.50 -16.38
C ASP A 66 2.94 -21.42 -15.15
N LYS A 67 2.18 -22.52 -15.15
CA LYS A 67 2.16 -23.55 -14.08
C LYS A 67 1.63 -23.09 -12.72
N TRP A 68 1.09 -21.88 -12.62
CA TRP A 68 0.37 -21.39 -11.45
C TRP A 68 -0.70 -20.39 -11.86
N GLY A 69 -1.77 -20.33 -11.06
CA GLY A 69 -2.90 -19.46 -11.33
C GLY A 69 -3.61 -19.78 -12.65
N LYS A 70 -4.80 -19.22 -12.81
CA LYS A 70 -5.60 -19.29 -14.04
C LYS A 70 -5.91 -17.86 -14.47
N PRO A 71 -5.44 -17.42 -15.64
CA PRO A 71 -5.81 -16.11 -16.18
C PRO A 71 -7.34 -16.00 -16.32
N ALA A 72 -7.88 -14.86 -15.90
CA ALA A 72 -9.31 -14.55 -15.93
C ALA A 72 -9.49 -13.05 -16.20
N GLY A 73 -9.37 -12.64 -17.46
CA GLY A 73 -9.35 -11.21 -17.82
C GLY A 73 -8.08 -10.53 -17.29
N SER A 74 -8.23 -9.42 -16.57
CA SER A 74 -7.14 -8.73 -15.87
C SER A 74 -6.77 -9.38 -14.52
N SER A 75 -7.44 -10.48 -14.17
CA SER A 75 -7.22 -11.22 -12.93
C SER A 75 -6.47 -12.53 -13.13
N CYS A 76 -5.90 -13.03 -12.05
CA CYS A 76 -5.32 -14.36 -11.92
C CYS A 76 -5.93 -15.07 -10.73
N ASN A 77 -6.62 -16.18 -11.00
CA ASN A 77 -7.28 -16.96 -9.97
C ASN A 77 -6.41 -18.15 -9.54
N ILE A 78 -6.11 -18.24 -8.25
CA ILE A 78 -5.40 -19.35 -7.64
C ILE A 78 -6.45 -20.16 -6.86
N SER A 79 -6.78 -21.36 -7.35
CA SER A 79 -7.84 -22.17 -6.72
C SER A 79 -7.45 -22.76 -5.36
N TYR A 80 -6.18 -23.08 -5.19
CA TYR A 80 -5.62 -23.65 -3.96
C TYR A 80 -4.23 -23.08 -3.77
N ILE A 81 -4.09 -22.07 -2.91
CA ILE A 81 -2.79 -21.47 -2.64
C ILE A 81 -1.97 -22.32 -1.66
N ASP A 82 -0.67 -22.51 -1.93
CA ASP A 82 0.23 -23.31 -1.10
C ASP A 82 1.30 -22.43 -0.43
N PRO A 83 1.88 -22.81 0.74
CA PRO A 83 2.99 -22.09 1.35
C PRO A 83 4.13 -21.72 0.39
N LEU A 84 4.40 -22.56 -0.64
CA LEU A 84 5.39 -22.28 -1.68
C LEU A 84 5.03 -21.12 -2.61
N ASP A 85 3.77 -20.68 -2.62
CA ASP A 85 3.31 -19.50 -3.37
C ASP A 85 3.53 -18.20 -2.59
N SER A 86 4.04 -18.24 -1.35
CA SER A 86 4.41 -17.03 -0.61
C SER A 86 5.48 -16.22 -1.35
N GLY A 87 5.29 -14.91 -1.46
CA GLY A 87 6.22 -14.03 -2.16
C GLY A 87 5.58 -12.73 -2.64
N VAL A 88 6.31 -12.04 -3.52
CA VAL A 88 5.93 -10.73 -4.03
C VAL A 88 5.19 -10.86 -5.36
N TYR A 89 4.11 -10.10 -5.53
CA TYR A 89 3.24 -10.06 -6.69
C TYR A 89 3.14 -8.62 -7.23
N TRP A 90 3.07 -8.47 -8.56
CA TRP A 90 2.89 -7.17 -9.23
C TRP A 90 2.32 -7.37 -10.64
N CYS A 91 1.74 -6.31 -11.21
CA CYS A 91 1.38 -6.23 -12.61
C CYS A 91 2.52 -5.56 -13.38
N GLU A 92 2.87 -6.08 -14.55
CA GLU A 92 3.90 -5.54 -15.44
C GLU A 92 3.28 -5.25 -16.81
N SER A 93 3.46 -4.03 -17.32
CA SER A 93 3.01 -3.68 -18.67
C SER A 93 4.04 -4.12 -19.72
N ARG A 94 3.63 -4.18 -20.99
CA ARG A 94 4.53 -4.51 -22.10
C ARG A 94 5.66 -3.50 -22.30
N GLU A 95 5.46 -2.27 -21.81
CA GLU A 95 6.37 -1.14 -21.98
C GLU A 95 7.37 -1.02 -20.82
N GLY A 96 7.25 -1.86 -19.78
CA GLY A 96 8.16 -1.90 -18.63
C GLY A 96 7.64 -1.33 -17.30
N PRO A 97 6.69 -0.37 -17.26
CA PRO A 97 6.06 0.04 -16.00
C PRO A 97 5.48 -1.13 -15.20
N ILE A 98 5.57 -1.04 -13.87
CA ILE A 98 4.98 -1.99 -12.93
C ILE A 98 3.96 -1.31 -12.01
N SER A 99 3.00 -2.05 -11.48
CA SER A 99 2.08 -1.61 -10.44
C SER A 99 2.75 -1.51 -9.06
N ASN A 100 1.96 -1.18 -8.04
CA ASN A 100 2.32 -1.51 -6.66
C ASN A 100 2.67 -3.01 -6.51
N MET A 101 3.56 -3.30 -5.57
CA MET A 101 3.91 -4.65 -5.18
C MET A 101 3.12 -5.06 -3.94
N VAL A 102 2.74 -6.33 -3.90
CA VAL A 102 2.06 -6.94 -2.75
C VAL A 102 2.86 -8.15 -2.29
N ASN A 103 3.09 -8.28 -0.98
CA ASN A 103 3.72 -9.46 -0.39
C ASN A 103 2.66 -10.34 0.28
N LEU A 104 2.48 -11.55 -0.24
CA LEU A 104 1.55 -12.52 0.32
C LEU A 104 2.31 -13.59 1.11
N THR A 105 1.82 -13.90 2.30
CA THR A 105 2.32 -14.99 3.14
C THR A 105 1.24 -16.06 3.29
N VAL A 106 1.56 -17.27 2.87
CA VAL A 106 0.64 -18.41 2.93
C VAL A 106 1.09 -19.35 4.04
N THR A 107 0.25 -19.55 5.04
CA THR A 107 0.57 -20.35 6.22
C THR A 107 -0.03 -21.74 6.15
N GLY A 108 0.74 -22.74 6.61
CA GLY A 108 0.22 -24.06 6.95
C GLY A 108 -0.32 -24.16 8.39
N GLY A 109 -0.16 -23.08 9.18
CA GLY A 109 -0.67 -22.98 10.55
C GLY A 109 -2.17 -22.66 10.61
N SER A 110 -2.68 -22.60 11.84
CA SER A 110 -4.10 -22.37 12.14
C SER A 110 -4.47 -20.92 12.38
N VAL A 111 -3.50 -20.01 12.55
CA VAL A 111 -3.74 -18.59 12.86
C VAL A 111 -3.16 -17.69 11.76
N ILE A 112 -3.93 -16.68 11.35
CA ILE A 112 -3.47 -15.58 10.48
C ILE A 112 -3.78 -14.22 11.10
N LEU A 113 -2.99 -13.23 10.70
CA LEU A 113 -3.31 -11.83 10.86
C LEU A 113 -3.87 -11.29 9.53
N GLN A 114 -5.15 -10.95 9.51
CA GLN A 114 -5.72 -10.16 8.43
C GLN A 114 -5.27 -8.71 8.61
N SER A 115 -4.23 -8.33 7.88
CA SER A 115 -3.74 -6.95 7.79
C SER A 115 -4.01 -6.38 6.40
N PRO A 116 -4.06 -5.04 6.26
CA PRO A 116 -4.11 -4.39 4.95
C PRO A 116 -3.01 -4.92 4.04
N VAL A 117 -3.39 -5.26 2.81
CA VAL A 117 -2.48 -5.75 1.77
C VAL A 117 -1.83 -4.60 0.99
N LEU A 118 -2.40 -3.40 1.09
CA LEU A 118 -1.92 -2.16 0.47
C LEU A 118 -1.43 -1.20 1.55
N PRO A 119 -0.57 -0.22 1.19
CA PRO A 119 -0.15 0.83 2.12
C PRO A 119 -1.35 1.58 2.69
N VAL A 120 -1.23 1.94 3.96
CA VAL A 120 -2.23 2.69 4.72
C VAL A 120 -1.86 4.17 4.68
N MET A 121 -2.84 5.06 4.51
CA MET A 121 -2.58 6.49 4.52
C MET A 121 -2.52 7.03 5.95
N GLU A 122 -1.64 8.00 6.21
CA GLU A 122 -1.62 8.69 7.49
C GLU A 122 -2.98 9.35 7.82
N GLY A 123 -3.36 9.24 9.09
CA GLY A 123 -4.62 9.72 9.64
C GLY A 123 -5.80 8.75 9.45
N ASP A 124 -5.64 7.67 8.69
CA ASP A 124 -6.69 6.64 8.56
C ASP A 124 -6.69 5.72 9.79
N ASP A 125 -7.81 5.02 10.01
CA ASP A 125 -7.93 3.97 11.01
C ASP A 125 -7.70 2.60 10.35
N VAL A 126 -6.95 1.73 11.02
CA VAL A 126 -6.70 0.36 10.57
C VAL A 126 -7.22 -0.62 11.59
N THR A 127 -8.02 -1.57 11.13
CA THR A 127 -8.44 -2.72 11.95
C THR A 127 -7.67 -3.96 11.51
N LEU A 128 -6.98 -4.57 12.47
CA LEU A 128 -6.32 -5.86 12.35
C LEU A 128 -7.22 -6.93 12.95
N LEU A 129 -7.37 -8.05 12.24
CA LEU A 129 -8.11 -9.20 12.74
C LEU A 129 -7.17 -10.40 12.88
N CYS A 130 -7.09 -10.93 14.10
CA CYS A 130 -6.45 -12.20 14.38
C CYS A 130 -7.52 -13.30 14.31
N GLU A 131 -7.33 -14.25 13.42
CA GLU A 131 -8.34 -15.28 13.14
C GLU A 131 -7.71 -16.66 13.24
N GLU A 132 -8.48 -17.64 13.74
CA GLU A 132 -8.17 -19.06 13.61
C GLU A 132 -9.03 -19.65 12.49
N LYS A 133 -8.47 -20.57 11.71
CA LYS A 133 -9.08 -21.09 10.47
C LYS A 133 -10.54 -21.53 10.60
N ASN A 134 -10.97 -22.02 11.75
CA ASN A 134 -12.31 -22.53 12.00
C ASN A 134 -13.01 -21.83 13.18
N SER A 135 -12.45 -20.74 13.70
CA SER A 135 -12.96 -20.05 14.89
C SER A 135 -12.69 -18.55 14.83
N PHE A 136 -13.76 -17.78 15.04
CA PHE A 136 -13.75 -16.32 15.03
C PHE A 136 -13.93 -15.78 16.45
N ASN A 137 -13.64 -14.49 16.64
CA ASN A 137 -13.86 -13.77 17.89
C ASN A 137 -13.12 -14.36 19.11
N LEU A 138 -11.92 -14.92 18.89
CA LEU A 138 -11.09 -15.47 19.95
C LEU A 138 -10.21 -14.38 20.58
N PRO A 139 -9.93 -14.45 21.89
CA PRO A 139 -8.96 -13.57 22.51
C PRO A 139 -7.58 -13.71 21.87
N ALA A 140 -6.97 -12.58 21.48
CA ALA A 140 -5.70 -12.56 20.78
C ALA A 140 -4.75 -11.50 21.35
N ALA A 141 -3.47 -11.85 21.39
CA ALA A 141 -2.37 -10.94 21.68
C ALA A 141 -1.81 -10.40 20.35
N PHE A 142 -1.58 -9.10 20.26
CA PHE A 142 -1.02 -8.43 19.09
C PHE A 142 0.39 -7.94 19.36
N TYR A 143 1.26 -8.09 18.36
CA TYR A 143 2.67 -7.73 18.45
C TYR A 143 3.07 -6.86 17.26
N LYS A 144 3.89 -5.83 17.53
CA LYS A 144 4.59 -5.00 16.54
C LYS A 144 6.08 -5.04 16.82
N ASP A 145 6.87 -5.36 15.80
CA ASP A 145 8.33 -5.40 15.87
C ASP A 145 8.83 -6.28 17.03
N GLY A 146 8.11 -7.37 17.31
CA GLY A 146 8.38 -8.31 18.41
C GLY A 146 7.88 -7.88 19.79
N SER A 147 7.36 -6.66 19.94
CA SER A 147 6.82 -6.14 21.21
C SER A 147 5.31 -6.31 21.28
N LEU A 148 4.78 -6.70 22.45
CA LEU A 148 3.34 -6.78 22.69
C LEU A 148 2.72 -5.37 22.67
N ILE A 149 1.70 -5.16 21.85
CA ILE A 149 1.01 -3.87 21.71
C ILE A 149 -0.43 -3.89 22.23
N GLY A 150 -1.03 -5.06 22.43
CA GLY A 150 -2.41 -5.17 22.92
C GLY A 150 -2.88 -6.61 23.11
N ASN A 151 -3.91 -6.77 23.94
CA ASN A 151 -4.65 -8.02 24.11
C ASN A 151 -6.13 -7.73 23.92
N GLU A 152 -6.72 -8.28 22.86
CA GLU A 152 -8.10 -8.00 22.47
C GLU A 152 -8.96 -9.24 22.67
N THR A 153 -10.13 -9.08 23.29
CA THR A 153 -11.01 -10.21 23.65
C THR A 153 -11.72 -10.83 22.44
N THR A 154 -11.91 -10.05 21.38
CA THR A 154 -12.57 -10.48 20.14
C THR A 154 -11.56 -10.75 19.02
N GLY A 155 -10.25 -10.55 19.25
CA GLY A 155 -9.25 -10.69 18.20
C GLY A 155 -9.29 -9.57 17.16
N HIS A 156 -9.99 -8.46 17.44
CA HIS A 156 -9.96 -7.24 16.63
C HIS A 156 -9.17 -6.15 17.34
N MET A 157 -8.13 -5.63 16.69
CA MET A 157 -7.36 -4.48 17.17
C MET A 157 -7.49 -3.31 16.20
N THR A 158 -7.88 -2.13 16.68
CA THR A 158 -7.93 -0.93 15.85
C THR A 158 -6.80 0.02 16.23
N ILE A 159 -5.98 0.39 15.25
CA ILE A 159 -4.99 1.46 15.34
C ILE A 159 -5.68 2.72 14.80
N GLN A 160 -5.91 3.69 15.69
CA GLN A 160 -6.58 4.93 15.34
C GLN A 160 -5.59 6.00 14.91
N HIS A 161 -5.96 6.79 13.90
CA HIS A 161 -5.15 7.91 13.39
C HIS A 161 -3.70 7.49 13.08
N VAL A 162 -3.55 6.51 12.19
CA VAL A 162 -2.27 5.91 11.81
C VAL A 162 -1.22 6.98 11.46
N SER A 163 -0.01 6.78 11.95
CA SER A 163 1.15 7.64 11.76
C SER A 163 2.34 6.85 11.21
N ARG A 164 3.40 7.53 10.74
CA ARG A 164 4.66 6.83 10.38
C ARG A 164 5.22 5.90 11.46
N SER A 165 4.94 6.15 12.74
CA SER A 165 5.42 5.29 13.83
C SER A 165 4.72 3.93 13.91
N ASP A 166 3.55 3.81 13.27
CA ASP A 166 2.78 2.58 13.15
C ASP A 166 3.27 1.69 11.99
N GLU A 167 4.20 2.15 11.15
CA GLU A 167 4.86 1.29 10.18
C GLU A 167 5.71 0.23 10.90
N GLY A 168 5.62 -1.03 10.47
CA GLY A 168 6.41 -2.11 11.07
C GLY A 168 5.91 -3.51 10.79
N LEU A 169 6.50 -4.48 11.49
CA LEU A 169 6.22 -5.91 11.34
C LEU A 169 5.21 -6.38 12.40
N TYR A 170 4.01 -6.74 11.95
CA TYR A 170 2.90 -7.15 12.82
C TYR A 170 2.68 -8.66 12.80
N LYS A 171 2.31 -9.22 13.95
CA LYS A 171 1.77 -10.58 14.10
C LYS A 171 0.77 -10.64 15.25
N CYS A 172 0.03 -11.73 15.36
CA CYS A 172 -0.86 -11.97 16.49
C CYS A 172 -0.72 -13.42 16.99
N GLY A 173 -1.20 -13.69 18.20
CA GLY A 173 -1.20 -15.02 18.79
C GLY A 173 -2.49 -15.30 19.53
N ILE A 174 -2.98 -16.53 19.37
CA ILE A 174 -4.18 -17.04 20.05
C ILE A 174 -3.72 -18.17 20.98
N SER A 175 -4.06 -18.05 22.26
CA SER A 175 -3.67 -19.03 23.28
C SER A 175 -4.19 -20.42 22.92
N GLY A 176 -3.29 -21.42 22.87
CA GLY A 176 -3.63 -22.80 22.48
C GLY A 176 -3.67 -23.06 20.97
N HIS A 177 -3.66 -22.02 20.12
CA HIS A 177 -3.73 -22.15 18.66
C HIS A 177 -2.45 -21.68 17.93
N GLY A 178 -1.55 -20.99 18.63
CA GLY A 178 -0.26 -20.55 18.10
C GLY A 178 -0.24 -19.10 17.65
N GLU A 179 0.79 -18.73 16.89
CA GLU A 179 0.99 -17.39 16.35
C GLU A 179 0.80 -17.36 14.84
N SER A 180 0.33 -16.22 14.33
CA SER A 180 0.33 -15.95 12.90
C SER A 180 1.75 -15.67 12.39
N PRO A 181 1.97 -15.85 11.07
CA PRO A 181 3.13 -15.25 10.42
C PRO A 181 3.22 -13.75 10.66
N SER A 182 4.36 -13.16 10.31
CA SER A 182 4.53 -11.71 10.36
C SER A 182 4.23 -11.05 9.02
N SER A 183 3.52 -9.92 9.06
CA SER A 183 3.21 -9.08 7.90
C SER A 183 3.69 -7.65 8.11
N TRP A 184 4.29 -7.07 7.08
CA TRP A 184 4.72 -5.67 7.10
C TRP A 184 3.54 -4.76 6.77
N ILE A 185 3.24 -3.79 7.63
CA ILE A 185 2.28 -2.73 7.37
C ILE A 185 3.07 -1.48 6.99
N THR A 186 2.82 -0.96 5.79
CA THR A 186 3.46 0.27 5.28
C THR A 186 2.53 1.45 5.51
N VAL A 187 3.06 2.57 5.99
CA VAL A 187 2.30 3.82 6.16
C VAL A 187 2.82 4.85 5.17
N THR A 188 1.93 5.43 4.38
CA THR A 188 2.24 6.47 3.40
C THR A 188 1.68 7.81 3.82
N ASP A 189 2.47 8.87 3.64
CA ASP A 189 2.06 10.23 3.95
C ASP A 189 0.80 10.60 3.15
N ARG A 190 -0.13 11.29 3.80
CA ARG A 190 -1.26 11.90 3.09
C ARG A 190 -0.71 13.00 2.18
N PRO A 191 -1.06 13.03 0.87
CA PRO A 191 -0.65 14.13 0.02
C PRO A 191 -1.09 15.44 0.67
N ALA A 192 -0.14 16.30 1.01
CA ALA A 192 -0.48 17.64 1.41
C ALA A 192 -1.20 18.26 0.22
N ASN A 193 -2.49 18.53 0.34
CA ASN A 193 -3.13 19.46 -0.58
C ASN A 193 -2.34 20.75 -0.43
N THR A 194 -1.49 21.05 -1.42
CA THR A 194 -0.79 22.32 -1.55
C THR A 194 -1.87 23.37 -1.77
N ILE A 195 -2.52 23.79 -0.69
CA ILE A 195 -3.14 25.10 -0.63
C ILE A 195 -1.96 26.04 -0.76
N LEU A 196 -1.77 26.59 -1.96
CA LEU A 196 -1.01 27.82 -2.16
C LEU A 196 -1.65 28.86 -1.25
N HIS A 197 -1.21 28.92 0.01
CA HIS A 197 -1.57 29.98 0.90
C HIS A 197 -0.80 31.20 0.41
N PRO A 198 -1.44 32.27 -0.11
CA PRO A 198 -0.73 33.49 -0.41
C PRO A 198 -0.32 34.06 0.95
N SER A 199 0.94 33.90 1.33
CA SER A 199 1.50 34.64 2.45
C SER A 199 1.67 36.08 2.00
N SER A 200 0.60 36.88 2.09
CA SER A 200 0.70 38.34 2.08
C SER A 200 0.85 38.81 3.52
N ALA A 201 2.08 38.75 4.04
CA ALA A 201 2.44 39.57 5.18
C ALA A 201 2.46 41.04 4.72
N PRO A 202 1.77 41.98 5.39
CA PRO A 202 1.93 43.39 5.10
C PRO A 202 3.32 43.87 5.52
N SER A 203 4.03 44.49 4.59
CA SER A 203 5.28 45.19 4.83
C SER A 203 5.08 46.34 5.83
N PRO A 204 6.00 46.56 6.80
CA PRO A 204 5.92 47.74 7.65
C PRO A 204 6.35 48.99 6.88
N ASP A 205 5.50 50.02 6.91
CA ASP A 205 5.80 51.38 6.44
C ASP A 205 7.02 51.97 7.18
N PRO A 206 7.98 52.58 6.48
CA PRO A 206 8.93 53.49 7.10
C PRO A 206 8.47 54.93 6.89
N THR A 207 7.86 55.55 7.91
CA THR A 207 7.70 57.01 7.95
C THR A 207 8.78 57.68 8.79
N SER A 208 9.29 58.78 8.22
CA SER A 208 10.08 59.88 8.81
C SER A 208 11.61 59.73 8.87
N LEU A 209 12.27 60.32 7.86
CA LEU A 209 13.55 61.00 8.05
C LEU A 209 13.37 62.45 7.59
N ASN A 210 13.18 63.33 8.58
CA ASN A 210 13.27 64.78 8.40
C ASN A 210 14.71 65.14 8.03
N LEU A 211 14.91 65.78 6.88
CA LEU A 211 16.12 66.54 6.59
C LEU A 211 15.76 68.01 6.45
N VAL A 212 16.04 68.73 7.54
CA VAL A 212 16.08 70.19 7.61
C VAL A 212 17.34 70.63 6.88
N PHE A 213 17.21 71.43 5.82
CA PHE A 213 18.32 72.21 5.29
C PHE A 213 18.01 73.69 5.45
N SER A 214 18.72 74.33 6.38
CA SER A 214 18.84 75.78 6.47
C SER A 214 19.87 76.24 5.43
N VAL A 215 19.47 77.15 4.55
CA VAL A 215 20.41 77.96 3.76
C VAL A 215 20.26 79.40 4.24
N VAL A 216 21.35 79.93 4.79
CA VAL A 216 21.51 81.33 5.21
C VAL A 216 22.58 81.94 4.30
N SER A 217 22.25 83.13 3.78
CA SER A 217 23.04 84.07 2.96
C SER A 217 22.94 83.88 1.45
#